data_AF-A0A3A0C252-F1
#
_entry.id   AF-A0A3A0C252-F1
#
_cell.length_a   1.000
_cell.length_b   1.000
_cell.length_c   1.000
_cell.angle_alpha   90.00
_cell.angle_beta   90.00
_cell.angle_gamma   90.00
#
_symmetry.space_group_name_H-M   'P 1'
#
loop_
_entity.id
_entity.type
_entity.pdbx_description
1 polymer ?
#
loop_
_entity_poly.entity_id
_entity_poly.type
_entity_poly.pdbx_seq_one_letter_code
_entity_poly.pdbx_strand_id
1 'polypeptide(L)'
;MMNHRTITAVLLLALLLPWTAGWPKENLPVEPDVNSRVDELYDHETRLFIMLYSLKGDGKVDYITGRLVQDYSRSNYGNPVYYTEQYPLFYWWNHTMWNDPDQDGVNGNERVYQEDVEFDIARYKPCLFNGQPC
;
A
#
# COMPACT_ATOMS: atom_id res chain seq x y z
N MET A 1 29.99 -37.23 -31.07
CA MET A 1 29.91 -37.84 -29.72
C MET A 1 30.59 -36.90 -28.75
N MET A 2 29.83 -36.33 -27.82
CA MET A 2 30.36 -35.38 -26.82
C MET A 2 31.08 -36.20 -25.74
N ASN A 3 32.36 -35.91 -25.50
CA ASN A 3 33.20 -36.66 -24.59
C ASN A 3 32.63 -36.61 -23.15
N HIS A 4 32.68 -37.74 -22.43
CA HIS A 4 32.21 -37.78 -21.03
C HIS A 4 32.92 -36.75 -20.12
N ARG A 5 34.14 -36.34 -20.48
CA ARG A 5 34.91 -35.29 -19.80
C ARG A 5 34.37 -33.87 -20.02
N THR A 6 33.80 -33.57 -21.19
CA THR A 6 33.17 -32.28 -21.46
C THR A 6 31.79 -32.19 -20.79
N ILE A 7 31.09 -33.32 -20.67
CA ILE A 7 29.79 -33.38 -19.98
C ILE A 7 29.94 -33.10 -18.48
N THR A 8 30.93 -33.68 -17.81
CA THR A 8 31.20 -33.41 -16.38
C THR A 8 31.66 -31.98 -16.12
N ALA A 9 32.47 -31.40 -17.00
CA ALA A 9 32.91 -30.01 -16.86
C ALA A 9 31.75 -29.00 -16.98
N VAL A 10 30.79 -29.24 -17.88
CA VAL A 10 29.61 -28.38 -18.04
C VAL A 10 28.65 -28.49 -16.85
N LEU A 11 28.47 -29.70 -16.30
CA LEU A 11 27.65 -29.94 -15.11
C LEU A 11 28.22 -29.24 -13.87
N LEU A 12 29.54 -29.29 -13.67
CA LEU A 12 30.21 -28.60 -12.55
C LEU A 12 30.13 -27.07 -12.67
N LEU A 13 30.13 -26.54 -13.89
CA LEU A 13 30.02 -25.09 -14.13
C LEU A 13 28.59 -24.58 -13.89
N ALA A 14 27.57 -25.39 -14.17
CA ALA A 14 26.17 -25.05 -13.91
C ALA A 14 25.81 -25.00 -12.41
N LEU A 15 26.51 -25.76 -11.56
CA LEU A 15 26.37 -25.73 -10.09
C LEU A 15 27.04 -24.52 -9.44
N LEU A 16 27.89 -23.78 -10.17
CA LEU A 16 28.58 -22.58 -9.66
C LEU A 16 27.87 -21.28 -10.04
N LEU A 17 26.77 -21.34 -10.81
CA LEU A 17 25.94 -20.18 -11.07
C LEU A 17 25.13 -19.87 -9.82
N PRO A 18 25.27 -18.69 -9.20
CA PRO A 18 24.41 -18.30 -8.10
C PRO A 18 22.96 -18.28 -8.61
N TRP A 19 22.11 -19.18 -8.06
CA TRP A 19 20.67 -19.07 -8.14
C TRP A 19 20.17 -17.92 -7.27
N THR A 20 20.67 -16.72 -7.51
CA THR A 20 20.13 -15.49 -6.95
C THR A 20 19.37 -14.76 -8.05
N ALA A 21 18.47 -15.46 -8.74
CA ALA A 21 17.33 -14.81 -9.36
C ALA A 21 16.33 -14.51 -8.24
N GLY A 22 16.73 -13.64 -7.30
CA GLY A 22 15.79 -13.02 -6.40
C GLY A 22 14.83 -12.23 -7.28
N TRP A 23 13.54 -12.58 -7.23
CA TRP A 23 12.53 -11.77 -7.89
C TRP A 23 12.69 -10.34 -7.40
N PRO A 24 12.61 -9.32 -8.27
CA PRO A 24 12.71 -7.94 -7.82
C PRO A 24 11.67 -7.76 -6.71
N LYS A 25 12.13 -7.38 -5.50
CA LYS A 25 11.20 -7.02 -4.43
C LYS A 25 10.39 -5.86 -5.00
N GLU A 26 9.09 -6.09 -5.22
CA GLU A 26 8.24 -5.11 -5.86
C GLU A 26 8.19 -3.90 -4.94
N ASN A 27 8.70 -2.77 -5.42
CA ASN A 27 8.76 -1.55 -4.63
C ASN A 27 7.34 -1.04 -4.39
N LEU A 28 7.08 -0.51 -3.19
CA LEU A 28 5.83 0.18 -2.89
C LEU A 28 5.56 1.26 -3.97
N PRO A 29 4.42 1.21 -4.66
CA PRO A 29 4.08 2.25 -5.64
C PRO A 29 3.87 3.60 -4.96
N VAL A 30 4.18 4.67 -5.68
CA VAL A 30 3.86 6.03 -5.26
C VAL A 30 2.37 6.17 -5.00
N GLU A 31 2.00 6.99 -4.01
CA GLU A 31 0.62 7.28 -3.67
C GLU A 31 -0.16 7.73 -4.92
N PRO A 32 -1.29 7.08 -5.24
CA PRO A 32 -2.01 7.33 -6.47
C PRO A 32 -2.87 8.61 -6.38
N ASP A 33 -3.26 9.11 -7.55
CA ASP A 33 -4.10 10.30 -7.66
C ASP A 33 -5.53 10.05 -7.11
N VAL A 34 -6.17 11.13 -6.64
CA VAL A 34 -7.53 11.12 -6.07
C VAL A 34 -8.58 10.52 -7.01
N ASN A 35 -8.39 10.56 -8.32
CA ASN A 35 -9.31 9.95 -9.29
C ASN A 35 -9.35 8.43 -9.22
N SER A 36 -8.34 7.79 -8.64
CA SER A 36 -8.32 6.34 -8.40
C SER A 36 -8.92 5.94 -7.05
N ARG A 37 -9.30 6.93 -6.23
CA ARG A 37 -9.92 6.72 -4.91
C ARG A 37 -11.34 6.25 -5.10
N VAL A 38 -11.67 5.12 -4.48
CA VAL A 38 -12.99 4.49 -4.58
C VAL A 38 -13.84 4.73 -3.34
N ASP A 39 -13.23 4.86 -2.17
CA ASP A 39 -13.93 5.09 -0.91
C ASP A 39 -13.00 5.66 0.17
N GLU A 40 -13.60 6.16 1.25
CA GLU A 40 -12.93 6.82 2.37
C GLU A 40 -13.57 6.41 3.69
N LEU A 41 -12.71 6.07 4.66
CA LEU A 41 -13.11 5.64 6.00
C LEU A 41 -12.49 6.56 7.03
N TYR A 42 -13.18 6.73 8.16
CA TYR A 42 -12.65 7.47 9.29
C TYR A 42 -12.72 6.63 10.56
N ASP A 43 -11.56 6.44 11.19
CA ASP A 43 -11.44 5.87 12.52
C ASP A 43 -11.28 7.01 13.55
N HIS A 44 -12.32 7.20 14.36
CA HIS A 44 -12.31 8.19 15.42
C HIS A 44 -11.38 7.80 16.58
N GLU A 45 -11.21 6.50 16.86
CA GLU A 45 -10.40 6.06 18.02
C GLU A 45 -8.92 6.35 17.79
N THR A 46 -8.43 6.10 16.58
CA THR A 46 -7.03 6.33 16.20
C THR A 46 -6.81 7.64 15.45
N ARG A 47 -7.88 8.41 15.19
CA ARG A 47 -7.88 9.62 14.35
C ARG A 47 -7.26 9.36 12.97
N LEU A 48 -7.58 8.22 12.36
CA LEU A 48 -7.08 7.85 11.04
C LEU A 48 -8.11 8.14 9.96
N PHE A 49 -7.67 8.85 8.94
CA PHE A 49 -8.37 8.97 7.67
C PHE A 49 -7.79 7.96 6.69
N ILE A 50 -8.61 7.02 6.24
CA ILE A 50 -8.18 5.88 5.44
C ILE A 50 -8.75 6.04 4.04
N MET A 51 -7.87 6.10 3.05
CA MET A 51 -8.24 6.25 1.66
C MET A 51 -8.04 4.93 0.93
N LEU A 52 -9.07 4.49 0.21
CA LEU A 52 -9.10 3.23 -0.51
C LEU A 52 -9.00 3.51 -2.01
N TYR A 53 -8.06 2.88 -2.69
CA TYR A 53 -7.77 3.12 -4.10
C TYR A 53 -7.87 1.84 -4.93
N SER A 54 -8.23 2.00 -6.19
CA SER A 54 -8.25 0.96 -7.22
C SER A 54 -7.29 1.37 -8.33
N LEU A 55 -6.03 0.94 -8.25
CA LEU A 55 -4.98 1.29 -9.21
C LEU A 55 -5.29 0.82 -10.64
N LYS A 56 -6.01 -0.30 -10.77
CA LYS A 56 -6.45 -0.85 -12.06
C LYS A 56 -7.71 -0.20 -12.63
N GLY A 57 -8.37 0.65 -11.85
CA GLY A 57 -9.65 1.26 -12.21
C GLY A 57 -10.83 0.29 -12.36
N ASP A 58 -10.75 -0.92 -11.79
CA ASP A 58 -11.83 -1.91 -11.82
C ASP A 58 -12.78 -1.81 -10.61
N GLY A 59 -12.55 -0.84 -9.73
CA GLY A 59 -13.33 -0.58 -8.53
C GLY A 59 -12.96 -1.47 -7.35
N LYS A 60 -11.95 -2.35 -7.49
CA LYS A 60 -11.47 -3.20 -6.40
C LYS A 60 -10.32 -2.50 -5.69
N VAL A 61 -10.39 -2.50 -4.36
CA VAL A 61 -9.34 -1.91 -3.53
C VAL A 61 -8.08 -2.76 -3.63
N ASP A 62 -6.99 -2.18 -4.12
CA ASP A 62 -5.68 -2.81 -4.22
C ASP A 62 -4.54 -1.94 -3.65
N TYR A 63 -4.85 -0.72 -3.20
CA TYR A 63 -3.92 0.18 -2.52
C TYR A 63 -4.67 1.01 -1.47
N ILE A 64 -4.08 1.16 -0.28
CA ILE A 64 -4.70 1.86 0.84
C ILE A 64 -3.67 2.76 1.52
N THR A 65 -4.09 3.95 1.94
CA THR A 65 -3.28 4.82 2.79
C THR A 65 -4.04 5.18 4.07
N GLY A 66 -3.30 5.40 5.16
CA GLY A 66 -3.85 5.93 6.41
C GLY A 66 -3.12 7.19 6.85
N ARG A 67 -3.84 8.29 7.01
CA ARG A 67 -3.30 9.60 7.43
C ARG A 67 -3.83 9.99 8.79
N LEU A 68 -3.02 10.68 9.57
CA LEU A 68 -3.47 11.25 10.83
C LEU A 68 -4.36 12.47 10.55
N VAL A 69 -5.50 12.55 11.24
CA VAL A 69 -6.37 13.73 11.22
C VAL A 69 -5.89 14.71 12.28
N GLN A 70 -5.52 15.92 11.86
CA GLN A 70 -5.10 17.03 12.73
C GLN A 70 -6.28 17.80 13.30
N ASP A 71 -7.27 18.08 12.48
CA ASP A 71 -8.48 18.79 12.87
C ASP A 71 -9.68 18.30 12.06
N TYR A 72 -10.89 18.57 12.55
CA TYR A 72 -12.11 18.30 11.80
C TYR A 72 -13.11 19.43 11.97
N SER A 73 -13.85 19.70 10.91
CA SER A 73 -14.94 20.68 10.91
C SER A 73 -16.19 20.10 10.26
N ARG A 74 -17.23 20.93 10.14
CA ARG A 74 -18.42 20.60 9.36
C ARG A 74 -18.61 21.63 8.26
N SER A 75 -18.95 21.15 7.07
CA SER A 75 -19.37 22.00 5.97
C SER A 75 -20.69 22.71 6.30
N ASN A 76 -21.07 23.68 5.46
CA ASN A 76 -22.37 24.37 5.56
C ASN A 76 -23.58 23.41 5.48
N TYR A 77 -23.39 22.21 4.92
CA TYR A 77 -24.42 21.18 4.80
C TYR A 77 -24.33 20.11 5.89
N GLY A 78 -23.43 20.27 6.86
CA GLY A 78 -23.24 19.35 7.99
C GLY A 78 -22.31 18.17 7.72
N ASN A 79 -21.78 18.02 6.50
CA ASN A 79 -20.83 16.97 6.17
C ASN A 79 -19.54 17.15 6.99
N PRO A 80 -18.97 16.09 7.55
CA PRO A 80 -17.66 16.19 8.18
C PRO A 80 -16.59 16.53 7.13
N VAL A 81 -15.63 17.36 7.53
CA VAL A 81 -14.45 17.71 6.73
C VAL A 81 -13.23 17.46 7.60
N TYR A 82 -12.34 16.58 7.16
CA TYR A 82 -11.15 16.20 7.91
C TYR A 82 -9.91 16.86 7.32
N TYR A 83 -9.14 17.52 8.19
CA TYR A 83 -7.84 18.07 7.84
C TYR A 83 -6.78 17.08 8.27
N THR A 84 -6.12 16.46 7.29
CA THR A 84 -5.13 15.41 7.54
C THR A 84 -3.71 15.94 7.40
N GLU A 85 -2.76 15.16 7.92
CA GLU A 85 -1.37 15.30 7.53
C GLU A 85 -1.17 15.14 6.02
N GLN A 86 -0.11 15.75 5.50
CA GLN A 86 0.23 15.74 4.08
C GLN A 86 0.71 14.37 3.59
N TYR A 87 1.25 13.53 4.48
CA TYR A 87 1.77 12.22 4.11
C TYR A 87 1.16 11.11 4.98
N PRO A 88 0.94 9.91 4.41
CA PRO A 88 0.45 8.75 5.16
C PRO A 88 1.40 8.32 6.28
N LEU A 89 0.81 7.73 7.32
CA LEU A 89 1.55 6.98 8.34
C LEU A 89 1.88 5.56 7.86
N PHE A 90 0.98 4.99 7.04
CA PHE A 90 1.14 3.66 6.49
C PHE A 90 0.50 3.53 5.12
N TYR A 91 0.97 2.51 4.41
CA TYR A 91 0.45 2.03 3.15
C TYR A 91 0.09 0.55 3.27
N TRP A 92 -0.94 0.11 2.57
CA TRP A 92 -1.16 -1.31 2.31
C TRP A 92 -1.27 -1.52 0.80
N TRP A 93 -0.43 -2.42 0.30
CA TRP A 93 -0.38 -2.77 -1.12
C TRP A 93 0.19 -4.17 -1.31
N ASN A 94 -0.36 -4.92 -2.25
CA ASN A 94 0.06 -6.28 -2.58
C ASN A 94 0.19 -7.16 -1.31
N HIS A 95 -0.87 -7.17 -0.49
CA HIS A 95 -0.95 -7.91 0.77
C HIS A 95 0.18 -7.59 1.78
N THR A 96 0.82 -6.43 1.64
CA THR A 96 1.91 -5.98 2.53
C THR A 96 1.55 -4.64 3.12
N MET A 97 1.68 -4.53 4.45
CA MET A 97 1.58 -3.28 5.18
C MET A 97 2.97 -2.66 5.35
N TRP A 98 3.09 -1.40 4.97
CA TRP A 98 4.31 -0.60 5.04
C TRP A 98 4.08 0.58 5.97
N ASN A 99 5.06 0.89 6.82
CA ASN A 99 5.06 2.12 7.60
C ASN A 99 5.99 3.15 6.95
N ASP A 100 5.54 4.41 6.94
CA ASP A 100 6.37 5.57 6.59
C ASP A 100 6.86 6.21 7.90
N PRO A 101 8.12 5.93 8.31
CA PRO A 101 8.62 6.43 9.59
C PRO A 101 8.87 7.94 9.60
N ASP A 102 9.18 8.53 8.45
CA ASP A 102 9.54 9.94 8.35
C ASP A 102 8.34 10.80 7.88
N GLN A 103 7.23 10.15 7.47
CA GLN A 103 6.02 10.78 6.95
C GLN A 103 6.33 11.79 5.85
N ASP A 104 7.13 11.37 4.87
CA ASP A 104 7.56 12.16 3.74
C ASP A 104 7.10 11.59 2.39
N GLY A 105 6.27 10.54 2.45
CA GLY A 105 5.67 9.88 1.30
C GLY A 105 6.65 8.97 0.58
N VAL A 106 6.09 8.10 -0.28
CA VAL A 106 6.84 7.03 -0.97
C VAL A 106 8.13 7.51 -1.63
N ASN A 107 9.26 7.28 -0.98
CA ASN A 107 10.59 7.67 -1.45
C ASN A 107 11.67 6.59 -1.25
N GLY A 108 11.31 5.44 -0.68
CA GLY A 108 12.19 4.29 -0.50
C GLY A 108 12.76 4.13 0.92
N ASN A 109 12.43 5.01 1.86
CA ASN A 109 12.70 4.83 3.30
C ASN A 109 11.59 4.03 4.02
N GLU A 110 10.49 3.70 3.34
CA GLU A 110 9.37 2.95 3.91
C GLU A 110 9.81 1.56 4.34
N ARG A 111 9.22 1.09 5.44
CA ARG A 111 9.58 -0.20 6.03
C ARG A 111 8.40 -1.14 5.98
N VAL A 112 8.68 -2.39 5.66
CA VAL A 112 7.69 -3.46 5.78
C VAL A 112 7.36 -3.64 7.25
N TYR A 113 6.09 -3.44 7.60
CA TYR A 113 5.57 -3.72 8.93
C TYR A 113 5.09 -5.18 9.01
N GLN A 114 4.33 -5.63 8.00
CA GLN A 114 3.79 -6.98 7.94
C GLN A 114 3.51 -7.42 6.50
N GLU A 115 3.97 -8.62 6.12
CA GLU A 115 3.68 -9.26 4.83
C GLU A 115 2.49 -10.24 4.99
N ASP A 116 1.90 -10.66 3.88
CA ASP A 116 0.79 -11.64 3.80
C ASP A 116 -0.43 -11.29 4.67
N VAL A 117 -0.81 -10.01 4.69
CA VAL A 117 -1.93 -9.48 5.47
C VAL A 117 -3.04 -8.95 4.57
N GLU A 118 -4.28 -9.33 4.85
CA GLU A 118 -5.47 -8.71 4.26
C GLU A 118 -5.87 -7.47 5.05
N PHE A 119 -6.27 -6.41 4.35
CA PHE A 119 -6.82 -5.24 5.00
C PHE A 119 -8.32 -5.44 5.26
N ASP A 120 -8.70 -5.60 6.53
CA ASP A 120 -10.09 -5.75 6.93
C ASP A 120 -10.81 -4.39 6.95
N ILE A 121 -11.32 -4.00 5.79
CA ILE A 121 -12.10 -2.76 5.59
C ILE A 121 -13.35 -2.73 6.50
N ALA A 122 -13.95 -3.89 6.79
CA ALA A 122 -15.20 -3.98 7.54
C ALA A 122 -15.04 -3.58 9.03
N ARG A 123 -13.79 -3.48 9.50
CA ARG A 123 -13.48 -2.96 10.84
C ARG A 123 -13.76 -1.46 10.97
N TYR A 124 -13.71 -0.72 9.87
CA TYR A 124 -13.81 0.74 9.89
C TYR A 124 -15.20 1.22 9.49
N LYS A 125 -15.58 2.39 9.99
CA LYS A 125 -16.86 2.99 9.65
C LYS A 125 -16.73 3.80 8.35
N PRO A 126 -17.63 3.60 7.37
CA PRO A 126 -17.71 4.46 6.22
C PRO A 126 -17.86 5.92 6.66
N CYS A 127 -17.14 6.80 5.99
CA CYS A 127 -17.13 8.21 6.31
C CYS A 127 -18.27 9.00 5.63
N LEU A 128 -19.30 8.29 5.17
CA LEU A 128 -20.39 8.84 4.38
C LEU A 128 -21.38 9.63 5.24
N PHE A 129 -21.69 10.86 4.81
CA PHE A 129 -22.78 11.65 5.36
C PHE A 129 -23.76 12.02 4.24
N ASN A 130 -25.03 11.62 4.39
CA ASN A 130 -26.06 11.78 3.35
C ASN A 130 -25.65 11.23 1.96
N GLY A 131 -24.85 10.16 1.93
CA GLY A 131 -24.35 9.55 0.69
C GLY A 131 -23.21 10.33 0.01
N GLN A 132 -22.70 11.39 0.64
CA GLN A 132 -21.50 12.09 0.19
C GLN A 132 -20.28 11.60 0.96
N PRO A 133 -19.12 11.46 0.31
CA PRO A 133 -17.86 11.26 1.01
C PRO A 133 -17.55 12.47 1.90
N CYS A 134 -16.73 12.21 2.90
CA CYS A 134 -16.05 13.25 3.63
C CYS A 134 -14.80 13.72 2.85
#